data_AF-A0A2G9XLQ7-F1
#
_entry.id   AF-A0A2G9XLQ7-F1
#
_cell.length_a   1.000
_cell.length_b   1.000
_cell.length_c   1.000
_cell.angle_alpha   90.00
_cell.angle_beta   90.00
_cell.angle_gamma   90.00
#
_symmetry.space_group_name_H-M   'P 1'
#
loop_
_entity.id
_entity.type
_entity.pdbx_description
1 polymer ?
#
loop_
_entity_poly.entity_id
_entity_poly.type
_entity_poly.pdbx_seq_one_letter_code
_entity_poly.pdbx_strand_id
1 'polypeptide(L)'
;MKIAVCGKGGTGKSTLCALLAGEFKIAGMRVVVVDSDDSNSGLHWMLGFPMRPAPLMDFVGGKKEIRDKMAARFREGLSEPKMSIMLQDTIQIEDIPGDYIVEGAEKRLRLITIGKIQQSLEGCACPMG
;
A
#
# COMPACT_ATOMS: atom_id res chain seq x y z
N MET A 1 0.23 10.73 -13.23
CA MET A 1 -0.07 9.43 -13.89
C MET A 1 -0.27 8.38 -12.82
N LYS A 2 -1.25 7.48 -12.98
CA LYS A 2 -1.51 6.36 -12.05
C LYS A 2 -1.67 5.08 -12.88
N ILE A 3 -1.02 3.98 -12.47
CA ILE A 3 -1.04 2.70 -13.17
C ILE A 3 -1.33 1.60 -12.16
N ALA A 4 -2.31 0.75 -12.44
CA ALA A 4 -2.61 -0.43 -11.65
C ALA A 4 -2.20 -1.69 -12.42
N VAL A 5 -1.47 -2.60 -11.76
CA VAL A 5 -1.02 -3.87 -12.35
C VAL A 5 -1.75 -5.02 -11.64
N CYS A 6 -2.70 -5.65 -12.32
CA CYS A 6 -3.55 -6.70 -11.77
C CYS A 6 -3.44 -7.99 -12.58
N GLY A 7 -3.81 -9.13 -11.97
CA GLY A 7 -3.74 -10.45 -12.62
C GLY A 7 -3.62 -11.60 -11.60
N LYS A 8 -3.68 -12.84 -12.10
CA LYS A 8 -3.59 -14.05 -11.26
C LYS A 8 -2.25 -14.19 -10.53
N GLY A 9 -2.19 -15.06 -9.54
CA GLY A 9 -0.92 -15.43 -8.89
C GLY A 9 0.08 -16.00 -9.90
N GLY A 10 1.36 -15.65 -9.76
CA GLY A 10 2.43 -16.19 -10.62
C GLY A 10 2.57 -15.57 -12.03
N THR A 11 1.73 -14.62 -12.44
CA THR A 11 1.80 -14.05 -13.81
C THR A 11 2.87 -12.95 -14.00
N GLY A 12 3.77 -12.75 -13.04
CA GLY A 12 4.88 -11.79 -13.16
C GLY A 12 4.54 -10.32 -12.86
N LYS A 13 3.41 -10.03 -12.19
CA LYS A 13 2.97 -8.65 -11.85
C LYS A 13 4.05 -7.83 -11.15
N SER A 14 4.66 -8.40 -10.11
CA SER A 14 5.71 -7.75 -9.31
C SER A 14 6.94 -7.44 -10.15
N THR A 15 7.29 -8.35 -11.08
CA THR A 15 8.38 -8.15 -12.04
C THR A 15 8.08 -6.99 -12.98
N LEU A 16 6.88 -6.97 -13.56
CA LEU A 16 6.47 -5.87 -14.43
C LEU A 16 6.45 -4.53 -13.67
N CYS A 17 5.96 -4.52 -12.43
CA CYS A 17 5.93 -3.33 -11.60
C CYS A 17 7.34 -2.80 -11.30
N ALA A 18 8.29 -3.69 -10.96
CA ALA A 18 9.67 -3.34 -10.71
C ALA A 18 10.37 -2.78 -11.97
N LEU A 19 10.15 -3.41 -13.13
CA LEU A 19 10.70 -2.94 -14.41
C LEU A 19 10.15 -1.56 -14.78
N LEU A 20 8.82 -1.36 -14.71
CA LEU A 20 8.20 -0.06 -14.98
C LEU A 20 8.74 1.02 -14.04
N ALA A 21 8.86 0.72 -12.75
CA ALA A 21 9.39 1.66 -11.77
C ALA A 21 10.85 2.05 -12.08
N GLY A 22 11.67 1.08 -12.48
CA GLY A 22 13.05 1.29 -12.92
C GLY A 22 13.14 2.19 -14.15
N GLU A 23 12.39 1.87 -15.21
CA GLU A 23 12.40 2.64 -16.46
C GLU A 23 11.89 4.07 -16.25
N PHE A 24 10.83 4.27 -15.46
CA PHE A 24 10.36 5.62 -15.13
C PHE A 24 11.36 6.40 -14.28
N LYS A 25 12.07 5.74 -13.36
CA LYS A 25 13.18 6.36 -12.62
C LYS A 25 14.28 6.82 -13.57
N ILE A 26 14.71 5.97 -14.51
CA ILE A 26 15.74 6.28 -15.52
C ILE A 26 15.29 7.45 -16.41
N ALA A 27 14.02 7.49 -16.79
CA ALA A 27 13.41 8.60 -17.53
C ALA A 27 13.30 9.91 -16.73
N GLY A 28 13.82 9.96 -15.50
CA GLY A 28 13.85 11.15 -14.67
C GLY A 28 12.57 11.44 -13.91
N MET A 29 11.63 10.49 -13.86
CA MET A 29 10.35 10.66 -13.14
C MET A 29 10.51 10.39 -11.64
N ARG A 30 9.61 10.96 -10.85
CA ARG A 30 9.40 10.58 -9.45
C ARG A 30 8.36 9.47 -9.41
N VAL A 31 8.73 8.31 -8.87
CA VAL A 31 7.92 7.10 -8.85
C VAL A 31 7.60 6.73 -7.40
N VAL A 32 6.33 6.47 -7.14
CA VAL A 32 5.87 5.86 -5.89
C VAL A 32 5.22 4.54 -6.26
N VAL A 33 5.77 3.45 -5.74
CA VAL A 33 5.17 2.12 -5.84
C VAL A 33 4.32 1.90 -4.60
N VAL A 34 3.06 1.53 -4.79
CA VAL A 34 2.14 1.16 -3.72
C VAL A 34 1.88 -0.34 -3.82
N ASP A 35 2.42 -1.10 -2.88
CA ASP A 35 2.25 -2.54 -2.77
C ASP A 35 0.98 -2.84 -1.97
N SER A 36 -0.08 -3.19 -2.69
CA SER A 36 -1.36 -3.64 -2.11
C SER A 36 -1.50 -5.17 -2.11
N ASP A 37 -0.45 -5.91 -2.50
CA ASP A 37 -0.47 -7.36 -2.55
C ASP A 37 0.14 -7.93 -1.26
N ASP A 38 -0.74 -8.24 -0.31
CA ASP A 38 -0.36 -8.82 0.98
C ASP A 38 0.31 -10.20 0.86
N SER A 39 0.24 -10.86 -0.31
CA SER A 39 0.82 -12.19 -0.55
C SER A 39 2.27 -12.16 -1.03
N ASN A 40 2.72 -11.03 -1.59
CA ASN A 40 4.05 -10.92 -2.17
C ASN A 40 5.05 -10.31 -1.20
N SER A 41 5.91 -11.12 -0.59
CA SER A 41 6.92 -10.64 0.36
C SER A 41 8.17 -10.00 -0.29
N GLY A 42 8.36 -10.11 -1.62
CA GLY A 42 9.65 -9.84 -2.28
C GLY A 42 9.80 -8.51 -3.04
N LEU A 43 8.73 -7.73 -3.25
CA LEU A 43 8.79 -6.55 -4.14
C LEU A 43 9.84 -5.51 -3.72
N HIS A 44 10.03 -5.30 -2.41
CA HIS A 44 11.03 -4.36 -1.90
C HIS A 44 12.46 -4.70 -2.35
N TRP A 45 12.85 -5.99 -2.35
CA TRP A 45 14.14 -6.44 -2.87
C TRP A 45 14.27 -6.22 -4.37
N MET A 46 13.21 -6.46 -5.13
CA MET A 46 13.21 -6.23 -6.58
C MET A 46 13.42 -4.75 -6.94
N LEU A 47 12.97 -3.85 -6.07
CA LEU A 47 13.15 -2.40 -6.20
C LEU A 47 14.48 -1.91 -5.61
N GLY A 48 15.31 -2.81 -5.05
CA GLY A 48 16.61 -2.47 -4.46
C GLY A 48 16.55 -1.91 -3.03
N PHE A 49 15.43 -2.09 -2.33
CA PHE A 49 15.30 -1.66 -0.93
C PHE A 49 15.77 -2.77 0.03
N PRO A 50 16.62 -2.46 1.03
CA PRO A 50 17.13 -3.44 1.97
C PRO A 50 16.06 -3.90 2.97
N MET A 51 15.05 -3.07 3.21
CA MET A 51 13.96 -3.33 4.14
C MET A 51 12.62 -2.95 3.52
N ARG A 52 11.56 -3.62 3.99
CA ARG A 52 10.18 -3.28 3.67
C ARG A 52 9.65 -2.25 4.70
N PRO A 53 8.91 -1.21 4.28
CA PRO A 53 8.22 -0.32 5.22
C PRO A 53 7.11 -1.04 5.99
N ALA A 54 6.78 -0.51 7.17
CA ALA A 54 5.59 -0.92 7.89
C ALA A 54 4.33 -0.65 7.06
N PRO A 55 3.27 -1.48 7.19
CA PRO A 55 2.02 -1.26 6.47
C PRO A 55 1.39 0.10 6.79
N LEU A 56 1.04 0.87 5.76
CA LEU A 56 0.38 2.17 5.90
C LEU A 56 -0.93 2.07 6.70
N MET A 57 -1.60 0.92 6.66
CA MET A 57 -2.80 0.67 7.46
C MET A 57 -2.57 0.78 8.97
N ASP A 58 -1.35 0.53 9.45
CA ASP A 58 -1.01 0.70 10.87
C ASP A 58 -0.86 2.20 11.22
N PHE A 59 -0.45 3.04 10.27
CA PHE A 59 -0.39 4.49 10.44
C PHE A 59 -1.77 5.16 10.50
N VAL A 60 -2.73 4.72 9.67
CA VAL A 60 -4.07 5.34 9.59
C VAL A 60 -5.05 4.92 10.70
N GLY A 61 -4.58 4.23 11.74
CA GLY A 61 -5.38 3.81 12.91
C GLY A 61 -5.35 2.30 13.21
N GLY A 62 -4.68 1.50 12.36
CA GLY A 62 -4.58 0.05 12.53
C GLY A 62 -5.91 -0.70 12.35
N LYS A 63 -5.84 -2.03 12.20
CA LYS A 63 -7.03 -2.88 11.96
C LYS A 63 -8.13 -2.70 13.01
N LYS A 64 -7.77 -2.41 14.27
CA LYS A 64 -8.72 -2.35 15.40
C LYS A 64 -9.54 -1.06 15.41
N GLU A 65 -8.92 0.13 15.31
CA GLU A 65 -9.70 1.36 15.27
C GLU A 65 -10.54 1.47 14.00
N ILE A 66 -10.04 0.95 12.88
CA ILE A 66 -10.80 0.95 11.61
C ILE A 66 -12.04 0.07 11.74
N ARG A 67 -11.89 -1.12 12.35
CA ARG A 67 -13.01 -2.03 12.61
C ARG A 67 -14.01 -1.44 13.60
N ASP A 68 -13.54 -0.78 14.66
CA ASP A 68 -14.40 -0.15 15.66
C ASP A 68 -15.17 1.04 15.06
N LYS A 69 -14.52 1.86 14.23
CA LYS A 69 -15.15 2.99 13.51
C LYS A 69 -16.14 2.52 12.44
N MET A 70 -15.83 1.45 11.71
CA MET A 70 -16.79 0.82 10.78
C MET A 70 -18.01 0.27 11.52
N ALA A 71 -17.80 -0.42 12.65
CA ALA A 71 -18.87 -0.98 13.46
C ALA A 71 -19.77 0.11 14.08
N ALA A 72 -19.21 1.28 14.42
CA ALA A 72 -19.97 2.44 14.86
C ALA A 72 -20.83 3.02 13.72
N ARG A 73 -20.25 3.27 12.53
CA ARG A 73 -20.98 3.84 11.38
C ARG A 73 -22.06 2.93 10.82
N PHE A 74 -21.88 1.61 10.91
CA PHE A 74 -22.91 0.65 10.51
C PHE A 74 -24.14 0.68 11.43
N ARG A 75 -23.94 0.99 12.73
CA ARG A 75 -25.05 1.17 13.68
C ARG A 75 -25.82 2.49 13.46
N GLU A 76 -25.20 3.47 12.82
CA GLU A 76 -25.79 4.77 12.50
C GLU A 76 -26.64 4.76 11.20
N GLY A 77 -26.82 3.60 10.56
CA GLY A 77 -27.76 3.43 9.44
C GLY A 77 -27.31 4.02 8.10
N LEU A 78 -26.03 4.39 7.96
CA LEU A 78 -25.45 4.84 6.70
C LEU A 78 -25.26 3.62 5.77
N SER A 79 -26.20 3.44 4.83
CA SER A 79 -26.34 2.26 3.97
C SER A 79 -25.26 2.11 2.89
N GLU A 80 -24.38 3.09 2.75
CA GLU A 80 -23.16 2.95 1.97
C GLU A 80 -22.03 3.53 2.82
N PRO A 81 -21.19 2.68 3.46
CA PRO A 81 -19.96 3.19 4.01
C PRO A 81 -19.14 3.61 2.80
N LYS A 82 -19.22 4.90 2.42
CA LYS A 82 -18.09 5.53 1.75
C LYS A 82 -16.89 5.09 2.58
N MET A 83 -16.03 4.32 1.94
CA MET A 83 -14.83 3.69 2.46
C MET A 83 -13.81 4.74 2.94
N SER A 84 -14.25 5.68 3.78
CA SER A 84 -13.48 6.63 4.55
C SER A 84 -12.95 5.88 5.77
N ILE A 85 -12.17 4.85 5.49
CA ILE A 85 -11.19 4.32 6.43
C ILE A 85 -10.16 5.41 6.74
N MET A 86 -9.90 6.27 5.76
CA MET A 86 -9.03 7.42 5.91
C MET A 86 -9.79 8.58 6.58
N LEU A 87 -9.20 9.12 7.65
CA LEU A 87 -9.64 10.33 8.37
C LEU A 87 -9.54 11.60 7.51
N GLN A 88 -8.80 11.51 6.41
CA GLN A 88 -8.52 12.60 5.47
C GLN A 88 -8.79 12.12 4.05
N ASP A 89 -9.36 12.98 3.20
CA ASP A 89 -9.68 12.65 1.79
C ASP A 89 -8.42 12.49 0.93
N THR A 90 -7.26 12.94 1.42
CA THR A 90 -5.98 12.88 0.72
C THR A 90 -4.84 12.79 1.73
N ILE A 91 -3.91 11.87 1.49
CA ILE A 91 -2.64 11.77 2.21
C ILE A 91 -1.55 12.20 1.23
N GLN A 92 -0.80 13.27 1.52
CA GLN A 92 0.35 13.61 0.71
C GLN A 92 1.49 12.65 1.02
N ILE A 93 2.37 12.40 0.05
CA ILE A 93 3.52 11.51 0.25
C ILE A 93 4.45 12.06 1.33
N GLU A 94 4.52 13.39 1.44
CA GLU A 94 5.29 14.14 2.41
C GLU A 94 4.75 14.00 3.84
N ASP A 95 3.47 13.62 4.00
CA ASP A 95 2.83 13.42 5.31
C ASP A 95 3.06 12.00 5.85
N ILE A 96 3.65 11.09 5.06
CA ILE A 96 3.86 9.69 5.46
C ILE A 96 5.12 9.59 6.32
N PRO A 97 5.03 9.09 7.57
CA PRO A 97 6.20 8.94 8.42
C PRO A 97 7.19 7.91 7.85
N GLY A 98 8.47 8.09 8.15
CA GLY A 98 9.57 7.29 7.60
C GLY A 98 9.46 5.78 7.84
N ASP A 99 8.74 5.35 8.87
CA ASP A 99 8.51 3.91 9.14
C ASP A 99 7.60 3.26 8.08
N TYR A 100 6.75 4.04 7.41
CA TYR A 100 5.71 3.58 6.47
C TYR A 100 6.07 3.84 5.01
N ILE A 101 7.25 4.41 4.75
CA ILE A 101 7.75 4.68 3.40
C ILE A 101 9.26 4.46 3.35
N VAL A 102 9.72 3.72 2.34
CA VAL A 102 11.15 3.64 2.04
C VAL A 102 11.45 4.44 0.78
N GLU A 103 12.58 5.15 0.79
CA GLU A 103 13.02 6.03 -0.28
C GLU A 103 14.43 5.65 -0.73
N GLY A 104 14.66 5.61 -2.04
CA GLY A 104 15.98 5.32 -2.61
C GLY A 104 16.92 6.53 -2.53
N ALA A 105 18.23 6.30 -2.66
CA ALA A 105 19.27 7.33 -2.48
C ALA A 105 19.05 8.64 -3.29
N GLU A 106 18.50 8.54 -4.50
CA GLU A 106 18.21 9.69 -5.38
C GLU A 106 16.84 10.34 -5.13
N LYS A 107 16.06 9.88 -4.15
CA LYS A 107 14.69 10.33 -3.86
C LYS A 107 13.70 10.27 -5.05
N ARG A 108 14.02 9.44 -6.04
CA ARG A 108 13.21 9.24 -7.26
C ARG A 108 12.31 8.01 -7.21
N LEU A 109 12.59 7.06 -6.33
CA LEU A 109 11.81 5.85 -6.16
C LEU A 109 11.45 5.69 -4.69
N ARG A 110 10.16 5.51 -4.43
CA ARG A 110 9.60 5.24 -3.10
C ARG A 110 8.74 4.00 -3.14
N LEU A 111 8.66 3.31 -2.01
CA LEU A 111 7.76 2.17 -1.82
C LEU A 111 6.93 2.40 -0.55
N ILE A 112 5.63 2.18 -0.69
CA ILE A 112 4.63 2.14 0.38
C ILE A 112 3.97 0.77 0.33
N THR A 113 3.68 0.18 1.48
CA THR A 113 2.91 -1.07 1.60
C THR A 113 1.58 -0.76 2.27
N ILE A 114 0.48 -1.35 1.80
CA ILE A 114 -0.83 -1.09 2.41
C ILE A 114 -1.08 -2.04 3.59
N GLY A 115 -0.87 -3.34 3.43
CA GLY A 115 -1.28 -4.34 4.41
C GLY A 115 -0.38 -5.58 4.45
N LYS A 116 -0.65 -6.43 5.45
CA LYS A 116 -0.27 -7.84 5.48
C LYS A 116 -1.42 -8.65 6.06
N ILE A 117 -1.58 -9.87 5.55
CA ILE A 117 -2.16 -10.99 6.29
C ILE A 117 -1.13 -11.36 7.38
N GLN A 118 -1.47 -11.17 8.65
CA GLN A 118 -0.57 -11.40 9.79
C GLN A 118 -0.77 -12.80 10.40
N GLN A 119 -1.92 -13.43 10.17
CA GLN A 119 -2.23 -14.80 10.60
C GLN A 119 -2.88 -15.63 9.49
N SER A 120 -2.60 -16.93 9.48
CA SER A 120 -3.36 -17.90 8.67
C SER A 120 -4.85 -17.82 9.03
N LEU A 121 -5.74 -17.94 8.04
CA LEU A 121 -7.21 -17.85 8.16
C LEU A 121 -7.81 -16.43 8.31
N GLU A 122 -7.03 -15.34 8.16
CA GLU A 122 -7.58 -13.95 8.21
C GLU A 122 -8.42 -13.55 6.98
N GLY A 123 -8.45 -14.35 5.91
CA GLY A 123 -9.05 -13.94 4.63
C GLY A 123 -8.22 -12.86 3.91
N CYS A 124 -8.70 -12.36 2.76
CA CYS A 124 -8.01 -11.28 2.05
C CYS A 124 -7.95 -10.02 2.95
N ALA A 125 -6.76 -9.64 3.40
CA ALA A 125 -6.58 -8.64 4.45
C ALA A 125 -6.44 -7.19 3.94
N CYS A 126 -6.71 -6.94 2.66
CA CYS A 126 -6.70 -5.59 2.11
C CYS A 126 -8.13 -5.02 2.12
N PRO A 127 -8.46 -4.10 3.03
CA PRO A 127 -9.77 -3.46 3.04
C PRO A 127 -9.90 -2.42 1.92
N MET A 128 -8.81 -2.03 1.25
CA MET A 128 -8.79 -0.97 0.21
C MET A 128 -9.26 -1.45 -1.18
N GLY A 129 -10.15 -2.45 -1.23
CA GLY A 129 -10.82 -2.87 -2.45
C GLY A 129 -11.73 -1.79 -3.04
#